data_AF-A0A5E6V434-F1
#
_entry.id   AF-A0A5E6V434-F1
#
_cell.length_a   1.000
_cell.length_b   1.000
_cell.length_c   1.000
_cell.angle_alpha   90.00
_cell.angle_beta   90.00
_cell.angle_gamma   90.00
#
_symmetry.space_group_name_H-M   'P 1'
#
loop_
_entity.id
_entity.type
_entity.pdbx_description
1 polymer ?
#
loop_
_entity_poly.entity_id
_entity_poly.type
_entity_poly.pdbx_seq_one_letter_code
_entity_poly.pdbx_strand_id
1 'polypeptide(L)'
;MDYPNSVPSAGLVNGKFVDENPMTGTPGSLIPADWGNGVTLEILNVINAAGLTPDEKKYDQLLQAIQSVTAKGWNQDLALPLVALPLPTVATADGRLTVSPAAASTSGGRVSIAAGTYISLGQEVVNGQLGRSRTFVTSAWSSADLLPSSHYFLRAQVSGGALTFYVQRGNIHDVTPDSLKGTVNGAAGGGFQSTALDMCLAWVVTGAPGSVPTVRTIYNRARLTWTQTVNGTGAIFLPLDPHARSARLVAGNPTPSSTAVTAVGFPSTGWAGGNYCFLSPIIAGSSNNAGGWNPATVTPCVLFTNNIVNDVTVSTLVASFDHANLRSLWQCYQAEHNLGQSNADSDELLLSMGIKSHPVTDYSVGIAVNFSDAVNVQFSWELIR
;
A
#
# COMPACT_ATOMS: atom_id res chain seq x y z
N MET A 1 -35.69 20.74 -13.97
CA MET A 1 -36.46 21.36 -15.07
C MET A 1 -36.83 22.78 -14.69
N ASP A 2 -36.64 23.74 -15.59
CA ASP A 2 -37.13 25.12 -15.44
C ASP A 2 -38.52 25.26 -16.09
N TYR A 3 -39.24 26.36 -15.87
CA TYR A 3 -40.48 26.70 -16.59
C TYR A 3 -40.20 26.87 -18.10
N PRO A 4 -41.19 26.69 -19.00
CA PRO A 4 -40.99 26.74 -20.46
C PRO A 4 -40.82 28.19 -20.97
N ASN A 5 -39.85 28.93 -20.43
CA ASN A 5 -39.56 30.33 -20.72
C ASN A 5 -39.16 30.57 -22.19
N SER A 6 -38.71 29.52 -22.88
CA SER A 6 -38.35 29.54 -24.30
C SER A 6 -39.54 29.31 -25.24
N VAL A 7 -40.71 28.92 -24.72
CA VAL A 7 -41.91 28.69 -25.54
C VAL A 7 -42.65 30.02 -25.69
N PRO A 8 -42.76 30.57 -26.92
CA PRO A 8 -43.48 31.81 -27.15
C PRO A 8 -44.93 31.70 -26.67
N SER A 9 -45.43 32.76 -26.04
CA SER A 9 -46.81 32.82 -25.54
C SER A 9 -47.18 31.72 -24.54
N ALA A 10 -46.21 31.16 -23.81
CA ALA A 10 -46.50 30.25 -22.70
C ALA A 10 -47.33 30.90 -21.56
N GLY A 11 -47.56 32.21 -21.61
CA GLY A 11 -48.42 32.93 -20.67
C GLY A 11 -47.86 32.96 -19.25
N LEU A 12 -46.54 32.86 -19.09
CA LEU A 12 -45.88 32.91 -17.78
C LEU A 12 -45.85 34.33 -17.25
N VAL A 13 -46.14 34.51 -15.96
CA VAL A 13 -45.97 35.79 -15.26
C VAL A 13 -44.81 35.66 -14.30
N ASN A 14 -43.79 36.50 -14.44
CA ASN A 14 -42.54 36.42 -13.68
C ASN A 14 -41.89 35.02 -13.72
N GLY A 15 -41.96 34.35 -14.88
CA GLY A 15 -41.38 33.03 -15.09
C GLY A 15 -42.12 31.87 -14.41
N LYS A 16 -43.40 32.03 -14.05
CA LYS A 16 -44.22 30.98 -13.43
C LYS A 16 -45.58 30.83 -14.13
N PHE A 17 -46.18 29.65 -14.00
CA PHE A 17 -47.54 29.40 -14.46
C PHE A 17 -48.55 30.24 -13.67
N VAL A 18 -49.58 30.73 -14.36
CA VAL A 18 -50.74 31.42 -13.80
C VAL A 18 -52.02 30.83 -14.36
N ASP A 19 -53.08 30.83 -13.54
CA ASP A 19 -54.40 30.38 -13.96
C ASP A 19 -55.06 31.38 -14.91
N GLU A 20 -56.05 30.89 -15.66
CA GLU A 20 -56.96 31.76 -16.41
C GLU A 20 -57.72 32.69 -15.44
N ASN A 21 -57.90 33.95 -15.85
CA ASN A 21 -58.75 34.89 -15.15
C ASN A 21 -59.92 35.32 -16.05
N PRO A 22 -61.08 34.66 -15.93
CA PRO A 22 -62.26 34.97 -16.73
C PRO A 22 -62.81 36.39 -16.51
N MET A 23 -62.60 36.98 -15.33
CA MET A 23 -63.10 38.33 -15.03
C MET A 23 -62.32 39.43 -15.76
N THR A 24 -61.07 39.17 -16.12
CA THR A 24 -60.20 40.13 -16.84
C THR A 24 -59.92 39.70 -18.29
N GLY A 25 -60.45 38.55 -18.72
CA GLY A 25 -60.18 37.97 -20.04
C GLY A 25 -58.74 37.51 -20.24
N THR A 26 -57.99 37.28 -19.15
CA THR A 26 -56.58 36.88 -19.23
C THR A 26 -56.50 35.35 -19.36
N PRO A 27 -55.96 34.79 -20.46
CA PRO A 27 -55.79 33.36 -20.61
C PRO A 27 -54.75 32.81 -19.62
N GLY A 28 -54.95 31.57 -19.17
CA GLY A 28 -53.98 30.88 -18.31
C GLY A 28 -52.71 30.48 -19.06
N SER A 29 -51.67 30.12 -18.32
CA SER A 29 -50.42 29.66 -18.92
C SER A 29 -50.59 28.34 -19.68
N LEU A 30 -49.91 28.24 -20.81
CA LEU A 30 -49.80 27.01 -21.58
C LEU A 30 -48.76 26.08 -20.93
N ILE A 31 -49.11 24.80 -20.77
CA ILE A 31 -48.19 23.74 -20.38
C ILE A 31 -47.89 22.89 -21.62
N PRO A 32 -46.74 23.07 -22.29
CA PRO A 32 -46.39 22.30 -23.48
C PRO A 32 -46.23 20.81 -23.14
N ALA A 33 -46.63 19.93 -24.07
CA ALA A 33 -46.49 18.48 -23.90
C ALA A 33 -45.03 18.07 -23.65
N ASP A 34 -44.08 18.66 -24.37
CA ASP A 34 -42.64 18.40 -24.18
C ASP A 34 -42.18 18.75 -22.75
N TRP A 35 -42.72 19.83 -22.18
CA TRP A 35 -42.40 20.23 -20.81
C TRP A 35 -43.01 19.25 -19.80
N GLY A 36 -44.29 18.90 -19.97
CA GLY A 36 -44.99 17.95 -19.11
C GLY A 36 -44.31 16.58 -19.12
N ASN A 37 -44.00 16.07 -20.32
CA ASN A 37 -43.26 14.83 -20.50
C ASN A 37 -41.86 14.90 -19.87
N GLY A 38 -41.15 16.02 -19.99
CA GLY A 38 -39.83 16.20 -19.38
C GLY A 38 -39.89 16.08 -17.86
N VAL A 39 -40.86 16.74 -17.20
CA VAL A 39 -41.06 16.62 -15.75
C VAL A 39 -41.44 15.20 -15.35
N THR A 40 -42.34 14.55 -16.10
CA THR A 40 -42.72 13.15 -15.85
C THR A 40 -41.51 12.22 -16.00
N LEU A 41 -40.69 12.38 -17.04
CA LEU A 41 -39.50 11.56 -17.27
C LEU A 41 -38.45 11.70 -16.16
N GLU A 42 -38.22 12.92 -15.65
CA GLU A 42 -37.35 13.14 -14.48
C GLU A 42 -37.83 12.34 -13.26
N ILE A 43 -39.14 12.39 -12.98
CA ILE A 43 -39.73 11.64 -11.87
C ILE A 43 -39.61 10.12 -12.09
N LEU A 44 -39.90 9.64 -13.30
CA LEU A 44 -39.77 8.23 -13.67
C LEU A 44 -38.32 7.74 -13.54
N ASN A 45 -37.33 8.56 -13.93
CA ASN A 45 -35.92 8.24 -13.79
C ASN A 45 -35.52 8.08 -12.32
N VAL A 46 -36.01 8.95 -11.42
CA VAL A 46 -35.79 8.84 -9.97
C VAL A 46 -36.40 7.55 -9.41
N ILE A 47 -37.65 7.22 -9.79
CA ILE A 47 -38.35 6.01 -9.35
C ILE A 47 -37.60 4.74 -9.82
N ASN A 48 -37.19 4.70 -11.09
CA ASN A 48 -36.42 3.59 -11.66
C ASN A 48 -35.05 3.44 -10.99
N ALA A 49 -34.33 4.55 -10.74
CA ALA A 49 -33.04 4.53 -10.05
C ALA A 49 -33.15 4.01 -8.60
N ALA A 50 -34.29 4.22 -7.95
CA ALA A 50 -34.59 3.64 -6.64
C ALA A 50 -34.90 2.12 -6.70
N GLY A 51 -34.99 1.53 -7.89
CA GLY A 51 -35.37 0.13 -8.11
C GLY A 51 -36.86 -0.15 -7.93
N LEU A 52 -37.70 0.88 -8.07
CA LEU A 52 -39.15 0.78 -8.01
C LEU A 52 -39.73 0.76 -9.43
N THR A 53 -40.83 0.06 -9.64
CA THR A 53 -41.58 0.09 -10.92
C THR A 53 -42.59 1.24 -10.89
N PRO A 54 -42.52 2.23 -11.81
CA PRO A 54 -43.52 3.29 -11.87
C PRO A 54 -44.94 2.79 -12.13
N ASP A 55 -45.91 3.44 -11.49
CA ASP A 55 -47.34 3.11 -11.52
C ASP A 55 -48.16 4.40 -11.41
N GLU A 56 -48.88 4.75 -12.49
CA GLU A 56 -49.69 5.97 -12.57
C GLU A 56 -50.82 6.04 -11.51
N LYS A 57 -51.14 4.92 -10.86
CA LYS A 57 -52.17 4.84 -9.80
C LYS A 57 -51.59 5.07 -8.39
N LYS A 58 -50.29 5.30 -8.27
CA LYS A 58 -49.60 5.56 -6.98
C LYS A 58 -49.02 6.97 -6.95
N TYR A 59 -49.39 7.72 -5.92
CA TYR A 59 -49.03 9.14 -5.79
C TYR A 59 -47.91 9.41 -4.78
N ASP A 60 -47.31 8.37 -4.22
CA ASP A 60 -46.25 8.43 -3.23
C ASP A 60 -44.92 7.84 -3.73
N GLN A 61 -44.84 7.37 -4.98
CA GLN A 61 -43.64 6.68 -5.48
C GLN A 61 -42.41 7.56 -5.54
N LEU A 62 -42.54 8.86 -5.82
CA LEU A 62 -41.41 9.79 -5.74
C LEU A 62 -40.92 9.92 -4.30
N LEU A 63 -41.83 10.01 -3.33
CA LEU A 63 -41.49 10.04 -1.91
C LEU A 63 -40.83 8.73 -1.48
N GLN A 64 -41.37 7.58 -1.86
CA GLN A 64 -40.78 6.27 -1.61
C GLN A 64 -39.43 6.11 -2.28
N ALA A 65 -39.24 6.66 -3.49
CA ALA A 65 -37.96 6.66 -4.19
C ALA A 65 -36.93 7.51 -3.43
N ILE A 66 -37.31 8.71 -3.00
CA ILE A 66 -36.46 9.58 -2.15
C ILE A 66 -36.11 8.88 -0.84
N GLN A 67 -37.11 8.32 -0.15
CA GLN A 67 -36.92 7.57 1.09
C GLN A 67 -36.06 6.31 0.90
N SER A 68 -36.21 5.61 -0.23
CA SER A 68 -35.39 4.43 -0.56
C SER A 68 -33.96 4.85 -0.86
N VAL A 69 -33.75 5.91 -1.64
CA VAL A 69 -32.42 6.47 -1.91
C VAL A 69 -31.77 6.99 -0.62
N THR A 70 -32.52 7.61 0.30
CA THR A 70 -32.00 8.10 1.58
C THR A 70 -31.79 6.98 2.60
N ALA A 71 -32.64 5.95 2.65
CA ALA A 71 -32.56 4.80 3.57
C ALA A 71 -31.57 3.72 3.11
N LYS A 72 -31.35 3.55 1.79
CA LYS A 72 -30.14 2.89 1.24
C LYS A 72 -28.86 3.67 1.55
N GLY A 73 -29.02 4.80 2.25
CA GLY A 73 -28.00 5.78 2.50
C GLY A 73 -27.81 6.65 1.27
N TRP A 74 -28.09 7.95 1.42
CA TRP A 74 -26.89 8.80 1.37
C TRP A 74 -26.04 8.26 2.50
N ASN A 75 -25.25 7.22 2.22
CA ASN A 75 -24.12 6.96 3.09
C ASN A 75 -23.45 8.34 3.19
N GLN A 76 -22.85 8.63 4.32
CA GLN A 76 -21.66 9.45 4.29
C GLN A 76 -20.69 8.79 3.31
N ASP A 77 -20.96 8.97 2.03
CA ASP A 77 -20.19 8.55 0.92
C ASP A 77 -19.19 9.69 0.78
N LEU A 78 -18.34 9.75 1.81
CA LEU A 78 -17.33 10.76 2.01
C LEU A 78 -16.28 10.45 0.95
N ALA A 79 -16.62 10.76 -0.29
CA ALA A 79 -15.64 10.86 -1.32
C ALA A 79 -14.65 11.89 -0.79
N LEU A 80 -13.45 11.43 -0.47
CA LEU A 80 -12.42 12.28 0.09
C LEU A 80 -11.65 12.90 -1.08
N PRO A 81 -11.03 14.07 -0.86
CA PRO A 81 -9.95 14.51 -1.71
C PRO A 81 -8.97 13.35 -1.94
N LEU A 82 -8.48 13.17 -3.18
CA LEU A 82 -7.65 12.01 -3.53
C LEU A 82 -6.43 11.84 -2.61
N VAL A 83 -5.87 12.94 -2.11
CA VAL A 83 -4.74 12.97 -1.16
C VAL A 83 -5.08 12.42 0.23
N ALA A 84 -6.35 12.45 0.64
CA ALA A 84 -6.80 11.96 1.94
C ALA A 84 -7.25 10.48 1.89
N LEU A 85 -7.21 9.85 0.72
CA LEU A 85 -7.51 8.44 0.59
C LEU A 85 -6.37 7.57 1.13
N PRO A 86 -6.69 6.43 1.77
CA PRO A 86 -5.68 5.49 2.20
C PRO A 86 -4.97 4.88 0.99
N LEU A 87 -3.72 4.44 1.20
CA LEU A 87 -3.00 3.67 0.20
C LEU A 87 -3.65 2.28 -0.01
N PRO A 88 -3.45 1.68 -1.19
CA PRO A 88 -4.04 0.40 -1.52
C PRO A 88 -3.53 -0.72 -0.61
N THR A 89 -4.39 -1.70 -0.33
CA THR A 89 -4.08 -2.83 0.56
C THR A 89 -4.44 -4.17 -0.08
N VAL A 90 -3.53 -5.14 -0.01
CA VAL A 90 -3.82 -6.54 -0.33
C VAL A 90 -4.16 -7.29 0.95
N ALA A 91 -5.30 -7.98 0.98
CA ALA A 91 -5.82 -8.64 2.17
C ALA A 91 -5.19 -10.03 2.39
N THR A 92 -3.85 -10.09 2.42
CA THR A 92 -3.08 -11.25 2.82
C THR A 92 -2.30 -10.93 4.10
N ALA A 93 -1.84 -11.97 4.81
CA ALA A 93 -1.06 -11.79 6.04
C ALA A 93 0.23 -10.97 5.80
N ASP A 94 0.84 -11.15 4.63
CA ASP A 94 2.06 -10.47 4.20
C ASP A 94 1.79 -9.23 3.32
N GLY A 95 0.53 -8.84 3.09
CA GLY A 95 0.19 -7.66 2.29
C GLY A 95 0.68 -7.69 0.84
N ARG A 96 1.01 -8.85 0.27
CA ARG A 96 1.44 -9.01 -1.12
C ARG A 96 0.46 -9.86 -1.91
N LEU A 97 0.33 -9.54 -3.19
CA LEU A 97 -0.40 -10.37 -4.12
C LEU A 97 0.55 -11.40 -4.73
N THR A 98 0.14 -12.67 -4.77
CA THR A 98 0.92 -13.70 -5.46
C THR A 98 0.91 -13.45 -6.96
N VAL A 99 2.09 -13.41 -7.57
CA VAL A 99 2.30 -13.20 -9.01
C VAL A 99 3.04 -14.40 -9.56
N SER A 100 2.43 -15.09 -10.53
CA SER A 100 3.02 -16.29 -11.15
C SER A 100 3.68 -15.93 -12.48
N PRO A 101 5.03 -15.99 -12.58
CA PRO A 101 5.71 -15.81 -13.86
C PRO A 101 5.72 -17.11 -14.67
N ALA A 102 5.67 -16.99 -15.99
CA ALA A 102 5.82 -18.11 -16.91
C ALA A 102 6.70 -17.71 -18.11
N ALA A 103 7.48 -18.67 -18.60
CA ALA A 103 8.23 -18.50 -19.85
C ALA A 103 7.28 -18.45 -21.06
N ALA A 104 7.69 -17.73 -22.10
CA ALA A 104 7.04 -17.74 -23.40
C ALA A 104 8.10 -17.78 -24.49
N SER A 105 7.98 -18.73 -25.41
CA SER A 105 9.07 -19.17 -26.31
C SER A 105 9.71 -18.05 -27.14
N THR A 106 8.92 -17.04 -27.54
CA THR A 106 9.36 -15.94 -28.41
C THR A 106 9.38 -14.59 -27.71
N SER A 107 9.21 -14.53 -26.40
CA SER A 107 9.07 -13.28 -25.64
C SER A 107 9.80 -13.33 -24.30
N GLY A 108 9.84 -12.20 -23.59
CA GLY A 108 10.40 -12.12 -22.24
C GLY A 108 9.59 -12.84 -21.16
N GLY A 109 8.49 -13.52 -21.53
CA GLY A 109 7.59 -14.26 -20.64
C GLY A 109 6.27 -13.54 -20.35
N ARG A 110 5.55 -14.05 -19.36
CA ARG A 110 4.26 -13.52 -18.90
C ARG A 110 4.17 -13.54 -17.37
N VAL A 111 3.26 -12.74 -16.83
CA VAL A 111 2.89 -12.77 -15.41
C VAL A 111 1.38 -12.91 -15.26
N SER A 112 0.96 -13.66 -14.24
CA SER A 112 -0.45 -13.97 -13.99
C SER A 112 -0.83 -13.79 -12.53
N ILE A 113 -2.10 -13.46 -12.33
CA ILE A 113 -2.78 -13.31 -11.03
C ILE A 113 -3.91 -14.32 -10.93
N ALA A 114 -4.03 -14.98 -9.78
CA ALA A 114 -5.13 -15.87 -9.47
C ALA A 114 -6.36 -15.09 -8.95
N ALA A 115 -7.55 -15.69 -9.12
CA ALA A 115 -8.77 -15.15 -8.54
C ALA A 115 -8.84 -15.37 -7.02
N GLY A 116 -9.67 -14.58 -6.33
CA GLY A 116 -10.09 -14.85 -4.95
C GLY A 116 -9.32 -14.10 -3.85
N THR A 117 -8.35 -13.25 -4.18
CA THR A 117 -7.71 -12.38 -3.17
C THR A 117 -8.48 -11.07 -3.04
N TYR A 118 -8.77 -10.64 -1.82
CA TYR A 118 -9.39 -9.33 -1.60
C TYR A 118 -8.35 -8.21 -1.68
N ILE A 119 -8.69 -7.11 -2.35
CA ILE A 119 -7.86 -5.91 -2.49
C ILE A 119 -8.71 -4.67 -2.20
N SER A 120 -8.15 -3.73 -1.44
CA SER A 120 -8.72 -2.40 -1.24
C SER A 120 -7.96 -1.36 -2.05
N LEU A 121 -8.68 -0.54 -2.81
CA LEU A 121 -8.13 0.47 -3.72
C LEU A 121 -9.12 1.63 -3.90
N GLY A 122 -8.61 2.85 -4.09
CA GLY A 122 -9.42 4.01 -4.40
C GLY A 122 -10.03 3.95 -5.79
N GLN A 123 -11.32 4.28 -5.86
CA GLN A 123 -12.04 4.57 -7.09
C GLN A 123 -12.42 6.04 -7.11
N GLU A 124 -12.11 6.72 -8.23
CA GLU A 124 -12.59 8.08 -8.46
C GLU A 124 -14.11 8.16 -8.54
N VAL A 125 -14.63 9.22 -7.96
CA VAL A 125 -16.05 9.60 -7.96
C VAL A 125 -16.21 10.86 -8.79
N VAL A 126 -15.32 11.84 -8.58
CA VAL A 126 -15.19 13.04 -9.39
C VAL A 126 -13.75 13.08 -9.90
N ASN A 127 -13.59 13.01 -11.21
CA ASN A 127 -12.29 12.88 -11.88
C ASN A 127 -11.30 13.95 -11.39
N GLY A 128 -10.14 13.52 -10.90
CA GLY A 128 -9.06 14.37 -10.40
C GLY A 128 -9.35 15.09 -9.08
N GLN A 129 -10.51 14.88 -8.44
CA GLN A 129 -10.91 15.63 -7.25
C GLN A 129 -11.25 14.73 -6.07
N LEU A 130 -12.25 13.86 -6.23
CA LEU A 130 -12.81 13.07 -5.16
C LEU A 130 -12.79 11.59 -5.51
N GLY A 131 -12.44 10.76 -4.53
CA GLY A 131 -12.48 9.31 -4.68
C GLY A 131 -12.92 8.64 -3.39
N ARG A 132 -13.07 7.32 -3.43
CA ARG A 132 -13.39 6.50 -2.25
C ARG A 132 -12.65 5.18 -2.31
N SER A 133 -12.22 4.67 -1.17
CA SER A 133 -11.71 3.30 -1.10
C SER A 133 -12.85 2.30 -1.29
N ARG A 134 -12.62 1.27 -2.10
CA ARG A 134 -13.52 0.13 -2.26
C ARG A 134 -12.74 -1.17 -2.11
N THR A 135 -13.47 -2.23 -1.80
CA THR A 135 -12.93 -3.59 -1.78
C THR A 135 -13.35 -4.33 -3.05
N PHE A 136 -12.39 -4.98 -3.67
CA PHE A 136 -12.55 -5.80 -4.87
C PHE A 136 -12.01 -7.22 -4.60
N VAL A 137 -12.49 -8.19 -5.36
CA VAL A 137 -11.92 -9.54 -5.40
C VAL A 137 -11.14 -9.67 -6.70
N THR A 138 -9.93 -10.20 -6.65
CA THR A 138 -9.15 -10.47 -7.85
C THR A 138 -9.88 -11.47 -8.74
N SER A 139 -9.89 -11.20 -10.04
CA SER A 139 -10.21 -12.17 -11.08
C SER A 139 -8.92 -12.77 -11.63
N ALA A 140 -9.03 -13.95 -12.25
CA ALA A 140 -7.89 -14.54 -12.94
C ALA A 140 -7.49 -13.61 -14.10
N TRP A 141 -6.19 -13.29 -14.17
CA TRP A 141 -5.66 -12.37 -15.16
C TRP A 141 -4.26 -12.81 -15.60
N SER A 142 -3.92 -12.57 -16.86
CA SER A 142 -2.58 -12.81 -17.41
C SER A 142 -2.17 -11.63 -18.29
N SER A 143 -0.91 -11.24 -18.22
CA SER A 143 -0.35 -10.25 -19.14
C SER A 143 -0.33 -10.76 -20.58
N ALA A 144 -0.24 -9.83 -21.53
CA ALA A 144 0.29 -10.11 -22.87
C ALA A 144 1.75 -10.60 -22.77
N ASP A 145 2.30 -11.11 -23.88
CA ASP A 145 3.72 -11.41 -23.98
C ASP A 145 4.54 -10.15 -23.73
N LEU A 146 5.44 -10.23 -22.75
CA LEU A 146 6.30 -9.11 -22.37
C LEU A 146 7.50 -9.05 -23.30
N LEU A 147 8.00 -7.85 -23.58
CA LEU A 147 9.23 -7.69 -24.34
C LEU A 147 10.42 -8.29 -23.56
N PRO A 148 11.39 -8.92 -24.23
CA PRO A 148 12.60 -9.39 -23.57
C PRO A 148 13.44 -8.21 -23.04
N SER A 149 14.34 -8.50 -22.09
CA SER A 149 15.32 -7.55 -21.55
C SER A 149 14.72 -6.20 -21.12
N SER A 150 13.56 -6.25 -20.46
CA SER A 150 12.76 -5.08 -20.13
C SER A 150 12.33 -5.06 -18.66
N HIS A 151 12.05 -3.85 -18.17
CA HIS A 151 11.49 -3.62 -16.84
C HIS A 151 10.01 -3.24 -16.96
N TYR A 152 9.16 -4.06 -16.35
CA TYR A 152 7.73 -3.86 -16.26
C TYR A 152 7.30 -3.72 -14.81
N PHE A 153 6.22 -3.00 -14.59
CA PHE A 153 5.52 -2.93 -13.32
C PHE A 153 4.13 -3.50 -13.53
N LEU A 154 3.81 -4.54 -12.75
CA LEU A 154 2.45 -5.06 -12.67
C LEU A 154 1.67 -4.15 -11.74
N ARG A 155 0.55 -3.64 -12.23
CA ARG A 155 -0.25 -2.62 -11.55
C ARG A 155 -1.73 -2.97 -11.60
N ALA A 156 -2.50 -2.38 -10.70
CA ALA A 156 -3.94 -2.50 -10.67
C ALA A 156 -4.60 -1.13 -10.42
N GLN A 157 -5.63 -0.83 -11.19
CA GLN A 157 -6.44 0.37 -11.02
C GLN A 157 -7.92 0.05 -11.16
N VAL A 158 -8.79 0.97 -10.75
CA VAL A 158 -10.23 0.85 -11.02
C VAL A 158 -10.57 1.56 -12.33
N SER A 159 -11.12 0.80 -13.29
CA SER A 159 -11.60 1.31 -14.58
C SER A 159 -13.02 0.81 -14.82
N GLY A 160 -13.94 1.71 -15.20
CA GLY A 160 -15.35 1.37 -15.40
C GLY A 160 -16.04 0.75 -14.17
N GLY A 161 -15.54 1.03 -12.96
CA GLY A 161 -16.03 0.43 -11.72
C GLY A 161 -15.52 -0.98 -11.42
N ALA A 162 -14.62 -1.53 -12.25
CA ALA A 162 -14.03 -2.84 -12.06
C ALA A 162 -12.51 -2.75 -11.78
N LEU A 163 -12.01 -3.69 -10.98
CA LEU A 163 -10.57 -3.87 -10.78
C LEU A 163 -9.93 -4.33 -12.09
N THR A 164 -8.94 -3.58 -12.57
CA THR A 164 -8.24 -3.83 -13.83
C THR A 164 -6.75 -3.97 -13.56
N PHE A 165 -6.19 -5.13 -13.88
CA PHE A 165 -4.75 -5.38 -13.86
C PHE A 165 -4.13 -5.00 -15.21
N TYR A 166 -2.92 -4.46 -15.16
CA TYR A 166 -2.15 -4.12 -16.34
C TYR A 166 -0.65 -4.13 -16.06
N VAL A 167 0.15 -4.14 -17.12
CA VAL A 167 1.59 -3.91 -17.03
C VAL A 167 1.96 -2.57 -17.66
N GLN A 168 3.00 -1.93 -17.16
CA GLN A 168 3.57 -0.72 -17.74
C GLN A 168 5.10 -0.78 -17.65
N ARG A 169 5.80 -0.43 -18.72
CA ARG A 169 7.27 -0.34 -18.67
C ARG A 169 7.73 0.88 -17.90
N GLY A 170 8.90 0.82 -17.26
CA GLY A 170 9.42 1.97 -16.50
C GLY A 170 10.72 1.70 -15.76
N ASN A 171 11.17 2.70 -15.00
CA ASN A 171 12.28 2.60 -14.04
C ASN A 171 11.75 2.65 -12.61
N ILE A 172 12.44 1.99 -11.68
CA ILE A 172 12.03 1.89 -10.25
C ILE A 172 11.99 3.24 -9.50
N HIS A 173 12.38 4.33 -10.15
CA HIS A 173 12.40 5.69 -9.63
C HIS A 173 11.49 6.64 -10.44
N ASP A 174 10.60 6.11 -11.29
CA ASP A 174 9.69 6.95 -12.06
C ASP A 174 8.81 7.82 -11.14
N VAL A 175 8.57 9.05 -11.57
CA VAL A 175 7.76 10.03 -10.85
C VAL A 175 6.30 9.62 -10.87
N THR A 176 5.60 9.82 -9.76
CA THR A 176 4.15 9.63 -9.68
C THR A 176 3.43 10.57 -10.65
N PRO A 177 2.59 10.07 -11.58
CA PRO A 177 1.81 10.91 -12.48
C PRO A 177 0.80 11.79 -11.74
N ASP A 178 0.49 12.98 -12.28
CA ASP A 178 -0.51 13.91 -11.71
C ASP A 178 -1.92 13.28 -11.63
N SER A 179 -2.24 12.37 -12.54
CA SER A 179 -3.48 11.59 -12.54
C SER A 179 -3.57 10.57 -11.40
N LEU A 180 -2.46 10.36 -10.69
CA LEU A 180 -2.23 9.27 -9.73
C LEU A 180 -2.39 7.87 -10.34
N LYS A 181 -2.49 7.76 -11.67
CA LYS A 181 -2.74 6.51 -12.39
C LYS A 181 -1.68 6.25 -13.44
N GLY A 182 -1.34 4.98 -13.61
CA GLY A 182 -0.44 4.57 -14.67
C GLY A 182 -1.17 4.48 -16.01
N THR A 183 -0.37 4.35 -17.07
CA THR A 183 -0.88 4.15 -18.43
C THR A 183 -0.86 2.66 -18.74
N VAL A 184 -2.05 2.09 -19.00
CA VAL A 184 -2.20 0.68 -19.38
C VAL A 184 -1.31 0.38 -20.60
N ASN A 185 -0.39 -0.57 -20.46
CA ASN A 185 0.58 -0.96 -21.49
C ASN A 185 1.51 0.19 -21.95
N GLY A 186 1.68 1.22 -21.12
CA GLY A 186 2.57 2.34 -21.40
C GLY A 186 4.03 1.90 -21.59
N ALA A 187 4.74 2.61 -22.48
CA ALA A 187 6.12 2.30 -22.83
C ALA A 187 7.17 2.80 -21.81
N ALA A 188 6.77 3.66 -20.87
CA ALA A 188 7.61 4.23 -19.82
C ALA A 188 6.73 4.71 -18.64
N GLY A 189 7.35 5.13 -17.54
CA GLY A 189 6.66 5.75 -16.41
C GLY A 189 5.88 4.80 -15.51
N GLY A 190 6.11 3.49 -15.61
CA GLY A 190 5.39 2.48 -14.83
C GLY A 190 5.90 2.28 -13.40
N GLY A 191 7.10 2.77 -13.07
CA GLY A 191 7.78 2.38 -11.82
C GLY A 191 7.56 3.24 -10.60
N PHE A 192 6.59 4.16 -10.63
CA PHE A 192 6.19 4.95 -9.47
C PHE A 192 5.52 4.10 -8.38
N GLN A 193 5.46 4.63 -7.17
CA GLN A 193 4.88 3.93 -6.01
C GLN A 193 3.37 3.74 -6.15
N SER A 194 2.78 2.89 -5.30
CA SER A 194 1.32 2.83 -5.19
C SER A 194 0.78 4.20 -4.78
N THR A 195 -0.27 4.66 -5.45
CA THR A 195 -1.06 5.83 -5.10
C THR A 195 -2.41 5.38 -4.56
N ALA A 196 -3.24 6.29 -4.08
CA ALA A 196 -4.61 5.97 -3.69
C ALA A 196 -5.44 5.34 -4.83
N LEU A 197 -5.15 5.65 -6.09
CA LEU A 197 -5.94 5.22 -7.26
C LEU A 197 -5.30 4.09 -8.07
N ASP A 198 -4.04 3.78 -7.79
CA ASP A 198 -3.26 2.84 -8.58
C ASP A 198 -2.26 2.08 -7.71
N MET A 199 -2.43 0.76 -7.67
CA MET A 199 -1.63 -0.15 -6.86
C MET A 199 -0.49 -0.72 -7.70
N CYS A 200 0.76 -0.50 -7.29
CA CYS A 200 1.92 -1.21 -7.83
C CYS A 200 2.08 -2.55 -7.10
N LEU A 201 2.00 -3.66 -7.83
CA LEU A 201 1.95 -5.01 -7.27
C LEU A 201 3.31 -5.73 -7.34
N ALA A 202 4.07 -5.50 -8.41
CA ALA A 202 5.38 -6.09 -8.58
C ALA A 202 6.24 -5.34 -9.59
N TRP A 203 7.56 -5.40 -9.38
CA TRP A 203 8.55 -5.12 -10.41
C TRP A 203 8.94 -6.43 -11.10
N VAL A 204 8.72 -6.47 -12.41
CA VAL A 204 8.93 -7.62 -13.28
C VAL A 204 10.12 -7.32 -14.20
N VAL A 205 11.15 -8.16 -14.13
CA VAL A 205 12.34 -8.06 -15.00
C VAL A 205 12.34 -9.25 -15.94
N THR A 206 12.28 -8.97 -17.24
CA THR A 206 12.27 -10.01 -18.28
C THR A 206 13.69 -10.27 -18.78
N GLY A 207 13.99 -11.54 -19.04
CA GLY A 207 15.28 -11.97 -19.61
C GLY A 207 15.23 -12.09 -21.13
N ALA A 208 16.07 -12.97 -21.67
CA ALA A 208 16.06 -13.34 -23.09
C ALA A 208 14.73 -14.03 -23.48
N PRO A 209 14.39 -14.12 -24.78
CA PRO A 209 13.25 -14.88 -25.24
C PRO A 209 13.22 -16.32 -24.68
N GLY A 210 12.06 -16.79 -24.23
CA GLY A 210 11.92 -18.13 -23.64
C GLY A 210 12.30 -18.23 -22.16
N SER A 211 12.75 -17.15 -21.53
CA SER A 211 13.06 -17.13 -20.09
C SER A 211 11.83 -16.85 -19.22
N VAL A 212 11.89 -17.28 -17.96
CA VAL A 212 10.88 -16.94 -16.94
C VAL A 212 11.19 -15.55 -16.37
N PRO A 213 10.23 -14.62 -16.33
CA PRO A 213 10.44 -13.31 -15.71
C PRO A 213 10.82 -13.42 -14.23
N THR A 214 11.75 -12.58 -13.79
CA THR A 214 12.02 -12.40 -12.36
C THR A 214 11.00 -11.42 -11.78
N VAL A 215 10.31 -11.84 -10.72
CA VAL A 215 9.26 -11.04 -10.08
C VAL A 215 9.68 -10.63 -8.67
N ARG A 216 9.62 -9.32 -8.40
CA ARG A 216 9.83 -8.74 -7.07
C ARG A 216 8.53 -8.07 -6.62
N THR A 217 7.82 -8.74 -5.72
CA THR A 217 6.51 -8.31 -5.22
C THR A 217 6.62 -7.07 -4.33
N ILE A 218 5.62 -6.18 -4.43
CA ILE A 218 5.53 -4.94 -3.66
C ILE A 218 4.52 -5.11 -2.52
N TYR A 219 4.90 -4.61 -1.35
CA TYR A 219 4.09 -4.62 -0.16
C TYR A 219 2.96 -3.59 -0.25
N ASN A 220 1.72 -3.98 -0.07
CA ASN A 220 0.56 -3.08 -0.13
C ASN A 220 -0.28 -3.28 1.13
N ARG A 221 -0.06 -2.43 2.14
CA ARG A 221 -0.76 -2.44 3.42
C ARG A 221 -1.15 -1.02 3.84
N ALA A 222 -2.18 -0.93 4.66
CA ALA A 222 -2.62 0.31 5.29
C ALA A 222 -1.55 0.94 6.19
N ARG A 223 -0.58 0.16 6.68
CA ARG A 223 0.59 0.61 7.44
C ARG A 223 1.82 -0.15 6.96
N LEU A 224 2.91 0.57 6.67
CA LEU A 224 4.21 -0.02 6.34
C LEU A 224 4.98 -0.47 7.59
N THR A 225 4.47 -0.12 8.78
CA THR A 225 4.98 -0.62 10.05
C THR A 225 4.52 -2.07 10.28
N TRP A 226 5.47 -2.92 10.65
CA TRP A 226 5.29 -4.30 11.06
C TRP A 226 5.82 -4.44 12.48
N THR A 227 5.09 -5.14 13.35
CA THR A 227 5.52 -5.39 14.73
C THR A 227 5.38 -6.85 15.07
N GLN A 228 6.29 -7.35 15.93
CA GLN A 228 6.23 -8.72 16.44
C GLN A 228 6.88 -8.81 17.81
N THR A 229 6.31 -9.63 18.69
CA THR A 229 6.94 -10.05 19.95
C THR A 229 7.37 -11.51 19.82
N VAL A 230 8.60 -11.83 20.24
CA VAL A 230 9.15 -13.19 20.16
C VAL A 230 9.63 -13.71 21.52
N ASN A 231 9.64 -15.03 21.64
CA ASN A 231 10.14 -15.78 22.80
C ASN A 231 10.89 -17.03 22.33
N GLY A 232 11.86 -17.51 23.12
CA GLY A 232 12.68 -18.69 22.83
C GLY A 232 13.76 -18.43 21.77
N THR A 233 13.96 -19.41 20.90
CA THR A 233 15.00 -19.36 19.85
C THR A 233 14.35 -19.58 18.48
N GLY A 234 14.68 -18.74 17.50
CA GLY A 234 14.06 -18.80 16.17
C GLY A 234 14.51 -17.67 15.24
N ALA A 235 13.69 -17.39 14.23
CA ALA A 235 13.93 -16.33 13.27
C ALA A 235 12.64 -15.58 12.92
N ILE A 236 12.79 -14.29 12.64
CA ILE A 236 11.78 -13.43 12.02
C ILE A 236 12.28 -12.95 10.67
N PHE A 237 11.38 -12.44 9.82
CA PHE A 237 11.73 -11.95 8.49
C PHE A 237 11.20 -10.53 8.30
N LEU A 238 12.12 -9.57 8.22
CA LEU A 238 11.80 -8.16 8.03
C LEU A 238 11.30 -7.94 6.59
N PRO A 239 10.07 -7.45 6.38
CA PRO A 239 9.55 -7.22 5.04
C PRO A 239 10.43 -6.25 4.23
N LEU A 240 10.65 -6.53 2.96
CA LEU A 240 11.36 -5.67 1.99
C LEU A 240 10.56 -5.58 0.69
N ASP A 241 10.55 -4.42 0.05
CA ASP A 241 10.04 -4.28 -1.32
C ASP A 241 10.97 -3.40 -2.18
N PRO A 242 10.83 -3.44 -3.52
CA PRO A 242 11.66 -2.66 -4.44
C PRO A 242 11.54 -1.14 -4.37
N HIS A 243 10.55 -0.59 -3.66
CA HIS A 243 10.39 0.85 -3.51
C HIS A 243 11.03 1.38 -2.23
N ALA A 244 11.38 0.53 -1.27
CA ALA A 244 12.03 0.92 -0.03
C ALA A 244 13.43 1.53 -0.27
N ARG A 245 13.60 2.82 0.04
CA ARG A 245 14.91 3.51 -0.03
C ARG A 245 15.70 3.35 1.26
N SER A 246 14.97 3.32 2.36
CA SER A 246 15.51 3.06 3.68
C SER A 246 14.51 2.31 4.52
N ALA A 247 14.93 1.90 5.70
CA ALA A 247 14.05 1.32 6.69
C ALA A 247 14.59 1.57 8.08
N ARG A 248 13.71 1.44 9.08
CA ARG A 248 14.07 1.51 10.50
C ARG A 248 13.50 0.34 11.26
N LEU A 249 14.30 -0.19 12.19
CA LEU A 249 13.93 -1.16 13.19
C LEU A 249 14.12 -0.53 14.57
N VAL A 250 13.14 -0.73 15.44
CA VAL A 250 13.33 -0.63 16.89
C VAL A 250 13.16 -2.03 17.46
N ALA A 251 14.15 -2.50 18.20
CA ALA A 251 14.08 -3.76 18.94
C ALA A 251 14.34 -3.49 20.42
N GLY A 252 13.57 -4.13 21.31
CA GLY A 252 13.77 -3.94 22.75
C GLY A 252 13.48 -5.21 23.53
N ASN A 253 14.23 -5.41 24.61
CA ASN A 253 14.02 -6.49 25.57
C ASN A 253 13.80 -5.90 26.98
N PRO A 254 12.61 -5.38 27.29
CA PRO A 254 12.36 -4.72 28.58
C PRO A 254 12.18 -5.71 29.74
N THR A 255 11.96 -7.00 29.45
CA THR A 255 11.82 -8.07 30.45
C THR A 255 12.72 -9.26 30.07
N PRO A 256 14.05 -9.12 30.22
CA PRO A 256 15.03 -10.13 29.81
C PRO A 256 14.89 -11.41 30.63
N SER A 257 15.49 -12.49 30.12
CA SER A 257 15.59 -13.75 30.87
C SER A 257 16.43 -13.55 32.14
N SER A 258 15.98 -14.18 33.23
CA SER A 258 16.72 -14.23 34.50
C SER A 258 17.71 -15.39 34.60
N THR A 259 17.82 -16.19 33.53
CA THR A 259 18.68 -17.40 33.52
C THR A 259 19.52 -17.54 32.26
N ALA A 260 19.29 -16.72 31.23
CA ALA A 260 19.98 -16.83 29.95
C ALA A 260 20.24 -15.44 29.34
N VAL A 261 21.21 -15.38 28.43
CA VAL A 261 21.57 -14.19 27.66
C VAL A 261 20.75 -14.18 26.37
N THR A 262 19.94 -13.15 26.17
CA THR A 262 19.20 -12.93 24.93
C THR A 262 20.15 -12.39 23.87
N ALA A 263 20.15 -13.00 22.68
CA ALA A 263 20.83 -12.45 21.53
C ALA A 263 19.89 -12.30 20.33
N VAL A 264 20.05 -11.21 19.59
CA VAL A 264 19.34 -10.92 18.35
C VAL A 264 20.37 -10.45 17.32
N GLY A 265 20.36 -11.07 16.14
CA GLY A 265 21.32 -10.75 15.11
C GLY A 265 20.97 -11.31 13.74
N PHE A 266 21.60 -10.76 12.71
CA PHE A 266 21.44 -11.31 11.36
C PHE A 266 22.20 -12.63 11.20
N PRO A 267 21.72 -13.53 10.32
CA PRO A 267 22.56 -14.63 9.85
C PRO A 267 23.79 -14.08 9.12
N SER A 268 24.92 -14.80 9.19
CA SER A 268 26.19 -14.38 8.59
C SER A 268 26.21 -14.40 7.06
N THR A 269 25.32 -15.16 6.44
CA THR A 269 25.28 -15.31 4.97
C THR A 269 24.91 -14.00 4.28
N GLY A 270 25.67 -13.65 3.24
CA GLY A 270 25.38 -12.50 2.39
C GLY A 270 25.90 -11.16 2.91
N TRP A 271 26.60 -11.13 4.05
CA TRP A 271 27.32 -9.93 4.49
C TRP A 271 28.65 -9.81 3.74
N ALA A 272 28.98 -8.59 3.30
CA ALA A 272 30.28 -8.25 2.72
C ALA A 272 31.29 -7.80 3.80
N GLY A 273 30.77 -7.44 4.97
CA GLY A 273 31.54 -7.08 6.14
C GLY A 273 30.72 -6.23 7.11
N GLY A 274 31.20 -6.15 8.33
CA GLY A 274 30.64 -5.32 9.39
C GLY A 274 31.68 -4.97 10.44
N ASN A 275 31.37 -3.97 11.25
CA ASN A 275 32.15 -3.63 12.43
C ASN A 275 31.22 -3.14 13.53
N TYR A 276 31.74 -3.14 14.74
CA TYR A 276 31.09 -2.46 15.85
C TYR A 276 32.13 -1.85 16.77
N CYS A 277 31.71 -0.78 17.45
CA CYS A 277 32.41 -0.20 18.57
C CYS A 277 31.51 -0.27 19.79
N PHE A 278 32.09 -0.41 20.97
CA PHE A 278 31.32 -0.34 22.20
C PHE A 278 32.03 0.47 23.27
N LEU A 279 31.22 0.95 24.22
CA LEU A 279 31.63 1.68 25.42
C LEU A 279 31.04 0.95 26.63
N SER A 280 31.85 0.78 27.68
CA SER A 280 31.44 0.20 28.95
C SER A 280 32.13 0.98 30.08
N PRO A 281 31.44 1.31 31.19
CA PRO A 281 32.02 1.97 32.36
C PRO A 281 33.15 1.18 33.03
N ILE A 282 33.22 -0.14 32.81
CA ILE A 282 34.27 -1.00 33.37
C ILE A 282 35.56 -0.92 32.53
N ILE A 283 35.48 -0.51 31.26
CA ILE A 283 36.63 -0.42 30.35
C ILE A 283 37.01 1.05 30.16
N ALA A 284 38.25 1.42 30.47
CA ALA A 284 38.75 2.79 30.42
C ALA A 284 38.88 3.40 28.99
N GLY A 285 38.30 2.79 27.95
CA GLY A 285 38.37 3.26 26.57
C GLY A 285 37.34 2.60 25.65
N SER A 286 37.14 3.18 24.45
CA SER A 286 36.31 2.57 23.41
C SER A 286 37.01 1.38 22.78
N SER A 287 36.25 0.30 22.57
CA SER A 287 36.71 -0.86 21.81
C SER A 287 36.24 -0.74 20.37
N ASN A 288 37.12 -1.08 19.41
CA ASN A 288 36.80 -1.14 17.98
C ASN A 288 37.05 -2.55 17.44
N ASN A 289 36.01 -3.16 16.88
CA ASN A 289 36.05 -4.52 16.35
C ASN A 289 35.89 -4.48 14.82
N ALA A 290 36.96 -4.07 14.13
CA ALA A 290 37.00 -3.98 12.67
C ALA A 290 37.20 -5.32 11.95
N GLY A 291 37.43 -6.42 12.69
CA GLY A 291 37.72 -7.74 12.14
C GLY A 291 36.63 -8.29 11.21
N GLY A 292 35.39 -7.80 11.33
CA GLY A 292 34.29 -8.18 10.46
C GLY A 292 34.40 -7.68 9.01
N TRP A 293 35.35 -6.80 8.69
CA TRP A 293 35.66 -6.41 7.30
C TRP A 293 36.63 -7.35 6.60
N ASN A 294 37.26 -8.28 7.32
CA ASN A 294 38.13 -9.27 6.73
C ASN A 294 37.28 -10.37 6.07
N PRO A 295 37.50 -10.68 4.77
CA PRO A 295 36.77 -11.74 4.07
C PRO A 295 36.85 -13.13 4.73
N ALA A 296 37.87 -13.39 5.55
CA ALA A 296 38.01 -14.65 6.29
C ALA A 296 37.24 -14.69 7.62
N THR A 297 36.82 -13.54 8.16
CA THR A 297 36.13 -13.41 9.46
C THR A 297 34.93 -12.48 9.37
N VAL A 298 34.22 -12.51 8.24
CA VAL A 298 33.06 -11.64 7.97
C VAL A 298 32.01 -11.80 9.06
N THR A 299 31.64 -10.68 9.68
CA THR A 299 30.54 -10.63 10.66
C THR A 299 29.43 -9.70 10.17
N PRO A 300 28.17 -9.96 10.53
CA PRO A 300 27.06 -9.08 10.22
C PRO A 300 27.12 -7.77 11.03
N CYS A 301 26.27 -6.82 10.66
CA CYS A 301 25.88 -5.74 11.57
C CYS A 301 25.27 -6.36 12.84
N VAL A 302 25.71 -5.93 14.01
CA VAL A 302 25.22 -6.41 15.30
C VAL A 302 23.93 -5.66 15.66
N LEU A 303 22.87 -6.39 16.06
CA LEU A 303 21.65 -5.77 16.61
C LEU A 303 21.79 -5.59 18.11
N PHE A 304 21.73 -6.70 18.87
CA PHE A 304 22.07 -6.70 20.29
C PHE A 304 22.30 -8.10 20.82
N THR A 305 23.10 -8.16 21.86
CA THR A 305 23.05 -9.17 22.91
C THR A 305 22.84 -8.40 24.20
N ASN A 306 22.18 -8.97 25.20
CA ASN A 306 22.19 -8.33 26.52
C ASN A 306 23.48 -8.59 27.31
N ASN A 307 24.38 -9.43 26.77
CA ASN A 307 25.74 -9.77 27.26
C ASN A 307 25.78 -10.45 28.65
N ILE A 308 24.98 -9.96 29.60
CA ILE A 308 24.78 -10.40 30.96
C ILE A 308 23.29 -10.68 31.20
N VAL A 309 23.02 -11.70 32.03
CA VAL A 309 21.65 -12.06 32.43
C VAL A 309 20.99 -10.90 33.19
N ASN A 310 19.69 -10.68 32.96
CA ASN A 310 18.88 -9.57 33.47
C ASN A 310 19.11 -8.19 32.83
N ASP A 311 20.03 -8.05 31.88
CA ASP A 311 20.21 -6.76 31.21
C ASP A 311 19.09 -6.53 30.21
N VAL A 312 18.44 -5.37 30.33
CA VAL A 312 17.48 -4.86 29.35
C VAL A 312 18.25 -4.28 28.18
N THR A 313 17.71 -4.43 26.99
CA THR A 313 18.28 -3.82 25.78
C THR A 313 17.27 -2.95 25.07
N VAL A 314 17.77 -1.90 24.44
CA VAL A 314 17.07 -1.16 23.41
C VAL A 314 18.02 -0.92 22.24
N SER A 315 17.55 -1.21 21.05
CA SER A 315 18.31 -1.05 19.82
C SER A 315 17.49 -0.34 18.78
N THR A 316 18.14 0.61 18.11
CA THR A 316 17.64 1.21 16.89
C THR A 316 18.55 0.78 15.76
N LEU A 317 17.96 0.40 14.65
CA LEU A 317 18.70 0.03 13.45
C LEU A 317 18.07 0.73 12.26
N VAL A 318 18.90 1.18 11.33
CA VAL A 318 18.42 1.70 10.06
C VAL A 318 19.19 1.10 8.90
N ALA A 319 18.52 1.00 7.77
CA ALA A 319 19.08 0.47 6.54
C ALA A 319 18.85 1.44 5.39
N SER A 320 19.74 1.43 4.41
CA SER A 320 19.53 2.02 3.08
C SER A 320 19.71 0.94 2.02
N PHE A 321 18.89 0.97 0.97
CA PHE A 321 18.85 -0.06 -0.06
C PHE A 321 19.25 0.45 -1.44
N ASP A 322 20.17 -0.28 -2.07
CA ASP A 322 20.54 -0.15 -3.47
C ASP A 322 20.05 -1.38 -4.24
N HIS A 323 18.80 -1.28 -4.72
CA HIS A 323 18.15 -2.37 -5.44
C HIS A 323 18.79 -2.69 -6.81
N ALA A 324 19.52 -1.74 -7.41
CA ALA A 324 20.21 -1.96 -8.68
C ALA A 324 21.41 -2.90 -8.50
N ASN A 325 22.16 -2.74 -7.42
CA ASN A 325 23.32 -3.57 -7.09
C ASN A 325 23.01 -4.73 -6.14
N LEU A 326 21.75 -4.90 -5.74
CA LEU A 326 21.35 -5.90 -4.75
C LEU A 326 22.15 -5.77 -3.44
N ARG A 327 22.39 -4.54 -2.98
CA ARG A 327 23.12 -4.25 -1.73
C ARG A 327 22.38 -3.31 -0.79
N SER A 328 22.79 -3.34 0.47
CA SER A 328 22.22 -2.49 1.52
C SER A 328 23.28 -2.14 2.55
N LEU A 329 23.21 -0.92 3.07
CA LEU A 329 24.05 -0.43 4.17
C LEU A 329 23.20 -0.39 5.44
N TRP A 330 23.76 -0.89 6.55
CA TRP A 330 23.08 -1.00 7.83
C TRP A 330 23.87 -0.28 8.90
N GLN A 331 23.18 0.34 9.85
CA GLN A 331 23.74 0.81 11.11
C GLN A 331 22.82 0.45 12.26
N CYS A 332 23.40 0.16 13.43
CA CYS A 332 22.67 -0.12 14.65
C CYS A 332 23.30 0.63 15.82
N TYR A 333 22.45 1.18 16.68
CA TYR A 333 22.82 1.73 17.98
C TYR A 333 22.03 1.00 19.06
N GLN A 334 22.74 0.46 20.04
CA GLN A 334 22.18 -0.27 21.17
C GLN A 334 22.65 0.35 22.49
N ALA A 335 21.75 0.32 23.48
CA ALA A 335 22.05 0.56 24.87
C ALA A 335 21.53 -0.61 25.72
N GLU A 336 22.23 -0.92 26.80
CA GLU A 336 21.80 -1.86 27.83
C GLU A 336 22.00 -1.34 29.25
N HIS A 337 21.26 -1.95 30.16
CA HIS A 337 21.28 -1.67 31.59
C HIS A 337 20.73 -2.87 32.35
N ASN A 338 21.27 -3.17 33.54
CA ASN A 338 20.73 -4.26 34.36
C ASN A 338 19.37 -3.90 34.95
N LEU A 339 18.36 -4.75 34.73
CA LEU A 339 16.98 -4.43 35.13
C LEU A 339 16.86 -4.14 36.63
N GLY A 340 16.47 -2.91 36.97
CA GLY A 340 16.19 -2.49 38.34
C GLY A 340 17.40 -2.04 39.13
N GLN A 341 18.59 -1.96 38.52
CA GLN A 341 19.75 -1.33 39.15
C GLN A 341 19.61 0.20 39.20
N SER A 342 20.34 0.81 40.13
CA SER A 342 20.44 2.27 40.28
C SER A 342 21.86 2.80 40.02
N ASN A 343 22.81 1.91 39.71
CA ASN A 343 24.15 2.22 39.25
C ASN A 343 24.29 1.87 37.75
N ALA A 344 25.36 2.36 37.12
CA ALA A 344 25.62 2.18 35.69
C ALA A 344 26.68 1.11 35.42
N ASP A 345 27.03 0.26 36.40
CA ASP A 345 28.21 -0.59 36.30
C ASP A 345 28.09 -1.63 35.17
N SER A 346 26.87 -2.02 34.81
CA SER A 346 26.54 -2.92 33.70
C SER A 346 26.25 -2.22 32.37
N ASP A 347 26.23 -0.89 32.34
CA ASP A 347 25.70 -0.18 31.16
C ASP A 347 26.65 -0.33 29.97
N GLU A 348 26.17 -0.77 28.82
CA GLU A 348 26.96 -0.79 27.60
C GLU A 348 26.25 -0.01 26.47
N LEU A 349 27.05 0.66 25.66
CA LEU A 349 26.61 1.27 24.41
C LEU A 349 27.33 0.60 23.25
N LEU A 350 26.60 0.25 22.21
CA LEU A 350 27.15 -0.35 21.01
C LEU A 350 26.72 0.43 19.77
N LEU A 351 27.66 0.66 18.87
CA LEU A 351 27.42 1.19 17.53
C LEU A 351 27.97 0.20 16.51
N SER A 352 27.12 -0.35 15.65
CA SER A 352 27.50 -1.28 14.59
C SER A 352 27.12 -0.77 13.21
N MET A 353 27.85 -1.22 12.19
CA MET A 353 27.44 -1.11 10.81
C MET A 353 27.82 -2.35 10.01
N GLY A 354 27.23 -2.49 8.83
CA GLY A 354 27.68 -3.47 7.86
C GLY A 354 27.01 -3.35 6.51
N ILE A 355 27.57 -4.06 5.53
CA ILE A 355 27.06 -4.11 4.16
C ILE A 355 26.52 -5.51 3.90
N LYS A 356 25.26 -5.60 3.47
CA LYS A 356 24.59 -6.86 3.15
C LYS A 356 24.17 -6.90 1.68
N SER A 357 24.49 -8.00 1.00
CA SER A 357 23.85 -8.39 -0.25
C SER A 357 22.41 -8.85 0.01
N HIS A 358 21.46 -8.34 -0.76
CA HIS A 358 20.05 -8.75 -0.67
C HIS A 358 19.67 -9.58 -1.90
N PRO A 359 19.69 -10.91 -1.80
CA PRO A 359 19.25 -11.75 -2.92
C PRO A 359 17.80 -11.46 -3.30
N VAL A 360 17.42 -11.83 -4.52
CA VAL A 360 16.06 -11.60 -5.03
C VAL A 360 14.99 -12.26 -4.15
N THR A 361 15.33 -13.35 -3.45
CA THR A 361 14.47 -14.03 -2.48
C THR A 361 14.09 -13.16 -1.28
N ASP A 362 14.90 -12.17 -0.90
CA ASP A 362 14.58 -11.27 0.23
C ASP A 362 13.31 -10.43 -0.05
N TYR A 363 12.96 -10.20 -1.34
CA TYR A 363 11.74 -9.47 -1.71
C TYR A 363 10.45 -10.29 -1.54
N SER A 364 10.54 -11.62 -1.46
CA SER A 364 9.39 -12.50 -1.18
C SER A 364 9.39 -12.97 0.26
N VAL A 365 10.53 -13.39 0.80
CA VAL A 365 10.63 -13.97 2.14
C VAL A 365 10.84 -12.91 3.23
N GLY A 366 11.54 -11.81 2.92
CA GLY A 366 12.02 -10.83 3.89
C GLY A 366 13.45 -11.11 4.34
N ILE A 367 14.02 -10.15 5.08
CA ILE A 367 15.39 -10.20 5.59
C ILE A 367 15.39 -10.88 6.94
N ALA A 368 16.04 -12.04 7.04
CA ALA A 368 16.05 -12.84 8.25
C ALA A 368 16.78 -12.15 9.42
N VAL A 369 16.21 -12.21 10.61
CA VAL A 369 16.83 -11.87 11.89
C VAL A 369 16.62 -13.05 12.83
N ASN A 370 17.72 -13.58 13.36
CA ASN A 370 17.69 -14.68 14.33
C ASN A 370 17.63 -14.12 15.75
N PHE A 371 17.00 -14.87 16.63
CA PHE A 371 16.97 -14.60 18.06
C PHE A 371 17.19 -15.89 18.84
N SER A 372 17.84 -15.79 20.00
CA SER A 372 18.06 -16.90 20.94
C SER A 372 17.73 -16.48 22.35
N ASP A 373 17.17 -17.42 23.12
CA ASP A 373 16.82 -17.27 24.53
C ASP A 373 15.97 -16.01 24.83
N ALA A 374 15.20 -15.58 23.83
CA ALA A 374 14.41 -14.37 23.90
C ALA A 374 13.26 -14.53 24.91
N VAL A 375 13.03 -13.48 25.70
CA VAL A 375 11.86 -13.35 26.55
C VAL A 375 11.23 -11.99 26.25
N ASN A 376 10.05 -11.96 25.64
CA ASN A 376 9.33 -10.74 25.28
C ASN A 376 10.15 -9.70 24.49
N VAL A 377 11.00 -10.17 23.56
CA VAL A 377 11.70 -9.25 22.66
C VAL A 377 10.69 -8.69 21.67
N GLN A 378 10.60 -7.35 21.60
CA GLN A 378 9.68 -6.64 20.73
C GLN A 378 10.41 -6.04 19.54
N PHE A 379 9.85 -6.20 18.35
CA PHE A 379 10.34 -5.61 17.10
C PHE A 379 9.28 -4.67 16.52
N SER A 380 9.74 -3.54 15.99
CA SER A 380 8.97 -2.62 15.15
C SER A 380 9.80 -2.24 13.93
N TRP A 381 9.38 -2.70 12.76
CA TRP A 381 10.04 -2.47 11.47
C TRP A 381 9.19 -1.57 10.59
N GLU A 382 9.79 -0.63 9.89
CA GLU A 382 9.11 0.24 8.94
C GLU A 382 9.95 0.46 7.69
N LEU A 383 9.32 0.28 6.53
CA LEU A 383 9.90 0.63 5.24
C LEU A 383 9.62 2.11 4.93
N ILE A 384 10.66 2.80 4.47
CA ILE A 384 10.62 4.20 4.03
C ILE A 384 10.88 4.20 2.53
N ARG A 385 9.89 4.66 1.76
CA ARG A 385 9.89 4.60 0.29
C ARG A 385 10.19 5.94 -0.36
#